data_AF-A0A444W7Z6-F1
#
_entry.id   AF-A0A444W7Z6-F1
#
_cell.length_a   1.000
_cell.length_b   1.000
_cell.length_c   1.000
_cell.angle_alpha   90.00
_cell.angle_beta   90.00
_cell.angle_gamma   90.00
#
_symmetry.space_group_name_H-M   'P 1'
#
loop_
_entity.id
_entity.type
_entity.pdbx_description
1 polymer ?
#
loop_
_entity_poly.entity_id
_entity_poly.type
_entity_poly.pdbx_seq_one_letter_code
_entity_poly.pdbx_strand_id
1 'polypeptide(L)'
;MYKDKNPFNLLNIYKMNEKCSHCGLHYKIEPSFFYGAMYVSYALGVAFSVAAFIISYVFIGSELKTAFFVIIATLVVFMPIIMRLSRNIWINFFISYKKDWRNDTNA
;
A
#
# COMPACT_ATOMS: atom_id res chain seq x y z
N MET A 1 -1.75 -12.41 -4.55
CA MET A 1 -1.87 -11.08 -5.20
C MET A 1 -0.59 -10.68 -5.92
N TYR A 2 0.51 -10.34 -5.24
CA TYR A 2 1.78 -9.96 -5.89
C TYR A 2 2.56 -11.16 -6.44
N LYS A 3 3.31 -10.98 -7.53
CA LYS A 3 4.23 -12.02 -8.05
C LYS A 3 5.49 -12.14 -7.20
N ASP A 4 6.02 -11.00 -6.77
CA ASP A 4 7.17 -10.94 -5.87
C ASP A 4 6.70 -10.68 -4.43
N LYS A 5 7.17 -11.48 -3.48
CA LYS A 5 6.86 -11.30 -2.06
C LYS A 5 7.63 -10.11 -1.46
N ASN A 6 8.81 -9.78 -1.94
CA ASN A 6 9.64 -8.72 -1.37
C ASN A 6 9.20 -7.31 -1.82
N PRO A 7 8.71 -6.44 -0.91
CA PRO A 7 8.31 -5.08 -1.26
C PRO A 7 9.46 -4.20 -1.74
N PHE A 8 10.69 -4.47 -1.32
CA PHE A 8 11.86 -3.67 -1.68
C PHE A 8 12.43 -4.01 -3.08
N ASN A 9 11.90 -5.04 -3.76
CA ASN A 9 12.25 -5.28 -5.16
C ASN A 9 11.47 -4.32 -6.09
N LEU A 10 12.04 -3.13 -6.31
CA LEU A 10 11.41 -2.04 -7.06
C LEU A 10 11.03 -2.43 -8.50
N LEU A 11 11.81 -3.31 -9.15
CA LEU A 11 11.52 -3.75 -10.53
C LEU A 11 10.24 -4.58 -10.65
N ASN A 12 9.87 -5.28 -9.57
CA ASN A 12 8.71 -6.18 -9.55
C ASN A 12 7.60 -5.67 -8.62
N ILE A 13 7.72 -4.46 -8.08
CA ILE A 13 6.81 -3.95 -7.04
C ILE A 13 5.35 -3.89 -7.51
N TYR A 14 5.13 -3.59 -8.79
CA TYR A 14 3.81 -3.55 -9.41
C TYR A 14 3.40 -4.85 -10.11
N LYS A 15 4.30 -5.85 -10.19
CA LYS A 15 3.98 -7.12 -10.83
C LYS A 15 3.04 -7.92 -9.93
N MET A 16 1.85 -8.15 -10.44
CA MET A 16 0.78 -8.88 -9.77
C MET A 16 0.33 -10.06 -10.62
N ASN A 17 -0.24 -11.06 -9.97
CA ASN A 17 -0.94 -12.15 -10.64
C ASN A 17 -2.22 -11.58 -11.25
N GLU A 18 -2.69 -12.18 -12.35
CA GLU A 18 -3.93 -11.76 -13.00
C GLU A 18 -5.15 -12.23 -12.20
N LYS A 19 -5.10 -13.49 -11.75
CA LYS A 19 -6.13 -14.13 -10.93
C LYS A 19 -5.61 -14.49 -9.55
N CYS A 20 -6.51 -14.54 -8.58
CA CYS A 20 -6.27 -15.13 -7.28
C CYS A 20 -6.18 -16.66 -7.43
N SER A 21 -5.17 -17.28 -6.83
CA SER A 21 -4.97 -18.74 -6.86
C SER A 21 -5.96 -19.52 -6.00
N HIS A 22 -6.68 -18.85 -5.11
CA HIS A 22 -7.65 -19.48 -4.21
C HIS A 22 -9.08 -19.37 -4.75
N CYS A 23 -9.54 -18.14 -4.97
CA CYS A 23 -10.93 -17.86 -5.35
C CYS A 23 -11.11 -17.48 -6.83
N GLY A 24 -10.07 -17.57 -7.66
CA GLY A 24 -10.16 -17.25 -9.10
C GLY A 24 -10.34 -15.76 -9.45
N LEU A 25 -10.57 -14.91 -8.45
CA LEU A 25 -10.85 -13.48 -8.62
C LEU A 25 -9.80 -12.78 -9.49
N HIS A 26 -10.27 -12.10 -10.54
CA HIS A 26 -9.45 -11.19 -11.32
C HIS A 26 -9.14 -9.92 -10.52
N TYR A 27 -7.86 -9.69 -10.22
CA TYR A 27 -7.45 -8.51 -9.41
C TYR A 27 -7.61 -7.18 -10.15
N LYS A 28 -7.61 -7.21 -11.50
CA LYS A 28 -7.87 -6.05 -12.36
C LYS A 28 -9.25 -6.26 -12.98
N ILE A 29 -10.27 -5.68 -12.34
CA ILE A 29 -11.65 -5.73 -12.86
C ILE A 29 -11.75 -4.88 -14.13
N GLU A 30 -11.10 -3.71 -14.12
CA GLU A 30 -11.06 -2.77 -15.24
C GLU A 30 -9.61 -2.38 -15.58
N PRO A 31 -9.30 -2.04 -16.85
CA PRO A 31 -8.03 -1.41 -17.18
C PRO A 31 -7.87 -0.14 -16.33
N SER A 32 -6.69 0.07 -15.75
CA SER A 32 -6.39 1.19 -14.85
C SER A 32 -7.14 1.21 -13.50
N PHE A 33 -7.75 0.10 -13.05
CA PHE A 33 -8.42 0.01 -11.73
C PHE A 33 -7.59 0.55 -10.55
N PHE A 34 -6.26 0.37 -10.57
CA PHE A 34 -5.36 0.83 -9.51
C PHE A 34 -4.98 2.32 -9.58
N TYR A 35 -5.55 3.10 -10.50
CA TYR A 35 -5.30 4.54 -10.53
C TYR A 35 -5.79 5.20 -9.24
N GLY A 36 -6.93 4.76 -8.71
CA GLY A 36 -7.44 5.22 -7.41
C GLY A 36 -6.53 4.92 -6.22
N ALA A 37 -5.76 3.82 -6.29
CA ALA A 37 -4.77 3.47 -5.27
C ALA A 37 -3.64 4.52 -5.16
N MET A 38 -3.44 5.35 -6.20
CA MET A 38 -2.52 6.49 -6.12
C MET A 38 -2.99 7.54 -5.12
N TYR A 39 -4.29 7.87 -5.08
CA TYR A 39 -4.83 8.81 -4.10
C TYR A 39 -4.72 8.26 -2.67
N VAL A 40 -4.96 6.95 -2.49
CA VAL A 40 -4.73 6.29 -1.20
C VAL A 40 -3.25 6.38 -0.77
N SER A 41 -2.32 6.26 -1.72
CA SER A 41 -0.88 6.38 -1.43
C SER A 41 -0.50 7.77 -0.94
N TYR A 42 -1.15 8.81 -1.48
CA TYR A 42 -0.97 10.18 -1.02
C TYR A 42 -1.45 10.35 0.42
N ALA A 43 -2.66 9.89 0.74
CA ALA A 43 -3.20 9.94 2.11
C ALA A 43 -2.30 9.19 3.12
N LEU A 44 -1.81 8.00 2.74
CA LEU A 44 -0.83 7.25 3.54
C LEU A 44 0.48 8.01 3.69
N GLY A 45 1.02 8.59 2.62
CA GLY A 45 2.25 9.38 2.68
C GLY A 45 2.14 10.56 3.64
N VAL A 46 1.00 11.26 3.63
CA VAL A 46 0.71 12.33 4.60
C VAL A 46 0.67 11.77 6.03
N ALA A 47 -0.03 10.66 6.26
CA ALA A 47 -0.11 10.03 7.58
C ALA A 47 1.28 9.64 8.12
N PHE A 48 2.14 9.03 7.29
CA PHE A 48 3.52 8.69 7.67
C PHE A 48 4.36 9.94 7.93
N SER A 49 4.21 10.99 7.14
CA SER A 49 4.93 12.26 7.32
C SER A 49 4.55 12.94 8.64
N VAL A 50 3.25 13.02 8.94
CA VAL A 50 2.74 13.59 10.19
C VAL A 50 3.21 12.76 11.38
N ALA A 51 3.14 11.43 11.29
CA ALA A 51 3.65 10.55 12.35
C ALA A 51 5.15 10.76 12.59
N ALA A 52 5.96 10.79 11.53
CA ALA A 52 7.41 11.04 11.62
C ALA A 52 7.73 12.41 12.24
N PHE A 53 6.97 13.44 11.86
CA PHE A 53 7.10 14.78 12.43
C PHE A 53 6.78 14.79 13.93
N ILE A 54 5.64 14.21 14.33
CA ILE A 54 5.23 14.17 15.74
C ILE A 54 6.27 13.41 16.57
N ILE A 55 6.73 12.25 16.08
CA ILE A 55 7.75 11.45 16.78
C ILE A 55 9.06 12.24 16.93
N SER A 56 9.55 12.86 15.86
CA SER A 56 10.82 13.59 15.88
C SER A 56 10.74 14.90 16.69
N TYR A 57 9.77 15.74 16.38
CA TYR A 57 9.69 17.10 16.91
C TYR A 57 9.08 17.14 18.30
N VAL A 58 8.00 16.37 18.55
CA VAL A 58 7.25 16.45 19.81
C VAL A 58 7.81 15.49 20.85
N PHE A 59 8.09 14.23 20.50
CA PHE A 59 8.55 13.24 21.48
C PHE A 59 10.07 13.27 21.71
N ILE A 60 10.86 13.44 20.64
CA ILE A 60 12.33 13.47 20.73
C ILE A 60 12.84 14.89 21.00
N GLY A 61 12.04 15.93 20.70
CA GLY A 61 12.44 17.33 20.88
C GLY A 61 13.49 17.79 19.86
N SER A 62 13.56 17.15 18.69
CA SER A 62 14.54 17.50 17.66
C SER A 62 14.27 18.88 17.07
N GLU A 63 15.30 19.56 16.56
CA GLU A 63 15.13 20.79 15.79
C GLU A 63 14.30 20.58 14.51
N LEU A 64 13.70 21.67 14.01
CA LEU A 64 12.84 21.63 12.83
C LEU A 64 13.55 21.05 11.58
N LYS A 65 14.82 21.41 11.35
CA LYS A 65 15.60 20.90 10.22
C LYS A 65 15.76 19.37 10.30
N THR A 66 16.06 18.86 11.49
CA THR A 66 16.21 17.43 11.75
C THR A 66 14.89 16.70 11.51
N ALA A 67 13.77 17.25 12.01
CA ALA A 67 12.45 16.67 11.76
C ALA A 67 12.12 16.57 10.25
N PHE A 68 12.50 17.56 9.44
CA PHE A 68 12.37 17.48 7.98
C PHE A 68 13.19 16.34 7.37
N PHE A 69 14.45 16.17 7.78
CA PHE A 69 15.26 15.04 7.32
C PHE A 69 14.66 13.69 7.72
N VAL A 70 14.09 13.59 8.93
CA VAL A 70 13.41 12.37 9.40
C VAL A 70 12.17 12.06 8.56
N ILE A 71 11.37 13.07 8.20
CA ILE A 71 10.21 12.88 7.30
C ILE A 71 10.67 12.34 5.94
N ILE A 72 11.67 12.97 5.32
CA ILE A 72 12.18 12.55 4.02
C ILE A 72 12.72 11.12 4.09
N ALA A 73 13.53 10.81 5.10
CA ALA A 73 14.06 9.47 5.32
C ALA A 73 12.94 8.45 5.51
N THR A 74 11.91 8.78 6.30
CA THR A 74 10.75 7.91 6.51
C THR A 74 10.03 7.65 5.20
N LEU A 75 9.74 8.68 4.41
CA LEU A 75 9.04 8.51 3.13
C LEU A 75 9.84 7.66 2.14
N VAL A 76 11.16 7.83 2.05
CA VAL A 76 12.01 7.04 1.16
C VAL A 76 12.09 5.58 1.61
N VAL A 77 12.29 5.33 2.89
CA VAL A 77 12.38 3.97 3.44
C VAL A 77 11.04 3.22 3.34
N PHE A 78 9.93 3.91 3.63
CA PHE A 78 8.60 3.31 3.60
C PHE A 78 7.90 3.40 2.24
N MET A 79 8.49 4.06 1.25
CA MET A 79 7.97 4.16 -0.13
C MET A 79 7.44 2.82 -0.68
N PRO A 80 8.22 1.72 -0.70
CA PRO A 80 7.73 0.45 -1.25
C PRO A 80 6.56 -0.14 -0.46
N ILE A 81 6.52 0.11 0.84
CA ILE A 81 5.45 -0.35 1.73
C ILE A 81 4.17 0.43 1.45
N ILE A 82 4.25 1.76 1.41
CA ILE A 82 3.11 2.66 1.11
C ILE A 82 2.48 2.28 -0.24
N MET A 83 3.31 2.02 -1.26
CA MET A 83 2.84 1.64 -2.59
C MET A 83 2.06 0.31 -2.61
N ARG A 84 2.50 -0.68 -1.83
CA ARG A 84 1.76 -1.95 -1.74
C ARG A 84 0.51 -1.81 -0.88
N LEU A 85 0.64 -1.13 0.26
CA LEU A 85 -0.47 -0.93 1.18
C LEU A 85 -1.61 -0.17 0.51
N SER A 86 -1.32 0.85 -0.30
CA SER A 86 -2.37 1.60 -0.98
C SER A 86 -3.19 0.72 -1.94
N ARG A 87 -2.53 -0.19 -2.67
CA ARG A 87 -3.22 -1.13 -3.58
C ARG A 87 -4.03 -2.18 -2.82
N ASN A 88 -3.52 -2.65 -1.70
CA ASN A 88 -4.25 -3.58 -0.83
C ASN A 88 -5.50 -2.94 -0.23
N ILE A 89 -5.37 -1.72 0.32
CA ILE A 89 -6.49 -0.95 0.86
C ILE A 89 -7.50 -0.65 -0.24
N TRP A 90 -7.04 -0.22 -1.42
CA TRP A 90 -7.92 0.06 -2.55
C TRP A 90 -8.75 -1.16 -2.94
N ILE A 91 -8.13 -2.33 -3.14
CA ILE A 91 -8.88 -3.56 -3.42
C ILE A 91 -9.89 -3.85 -2.31
N ASN A 92 -9.51 -3.68 -1.05
CA ASN A 92 -10.38 -4.00 0.07
C ASN A 92 -11.64 -3.11 0.13
N PHE A 93 -11.58 -1.88 -0.41
CA PHE A 93 -12.77 -1.02 -0.53
C PHE A 93 -13.78 -1.52 -1.57
N PHE A 94 -13.33 -2.13 -2.66
CA PHE A 94 -14.21 -2.60 -3.74
C PHE A 94 -14.55 -4.09 -3.65
N ILE A 95 -13.67 -4.88 -3.05
CA ILE A 95 -13.77 -6.33 -2.96
C ILE A 95 -13.75 -6.70 -1.48
N SER A 96 -14.93 -7.06 -0.97
CA SER A 96 -15.07 -7.57 0.39
C SER A 96 -14.54 -8.99 0.51
N TYR A 97 -13.97 -9.31 1.67
CA TYR A 97 -13.47 -10.64 1.95
C TYR A 97 -14.62 -11.65 2.04
N LYS A 98 -14.60 -12.65 1.15
CA LYS A 98 -15.53 -13.78 1.19
C LYS A 98 -14.93 -14.91 2.01
N LYS A 99 -15.45 -15.13 3.23
CA LYS A 99 -14.98 -16.21 4.12
C LYS A 99 -15.27 -17.61 3.54
N ASP A 100 -16.44 -17.79 2.93
CA ASP A 100 -16.89 -19.07 2.38
C ASP A 100 -16.61 -19.22 0.88
N TRP A 101 -15.47 -18.68 0.41
CA TRP A 101 -15.09 -18.70 -1.01
C TRP A 101 -15.06 -20.10 -1.64
N ARG A 102 -14.93 -21.16 -0.83
CA ARG A 102 -14.92 -22.57 -1.27
C ARG A 102 -16.32 -23.10 -1.60
N ASN A 103 -17.37 -22.52 -1.02
CA ASN A 103 -18.76 -22.96 -1.19
C ASN A 103 -19.53 -22.09 -2.19
N ASP A 104 -18.90 -21.03 -2.72
CA ASP A 104 -19.49 -20.11 -3.67
C ASP A 104 -19.38 -20.72 -5.08
N THR A 105 -20.44 -21.33 -5.58
CA THR A 105 -20.49 -22.03 -6.89
C THR A 105 -20.49 -21.09 -8.09
N ASN A 106 -20.37 -19.77 -7.88
CA ASN A 106 -20.40 -18.75 -8.92
C ASN A 106 -19.04 -18.05 -9.14
N ALA A 107 -17.93 -18.70 -8.77
CA ALA A 107 -16.57 -18.17 -8.95
C ALA A 107 -15.99 -18.46 -10.34
#